data_AF-A0A0H3LKA5-F1
#
_entry.id   AF-A0A0H3LKA5-F1
#
_cell.length_a   1.000
_cell.length_b   1.000
_cell.length_c   1.000
_cell.angle_alpha   90.00
_cell.angle_beta   90.00
_cell.angle_gamma   90.00
#
_symmetry.space_group_name_H-M   'P 1'
#
loop_
_entity.id
_entity.type
_entity.pdbx_description
1 polymer ?
#
loop_
_entity_poly.entity_id
_entity_poly.type
_entity_poly.pdbx_seq_one_letter_code
_entity_poly.pdbx_strand_id
1 'polypeptide(L)'
;MAENTTPVTRLRLLVQGYELPAEACVRAMQLIASQRRFFTDAHIGDQIEGDMVPVKPWRGATARGAAWVAAETLIWEAWRRKEVRQVPTRRARQLWQVIR
;
A
#
# COMPACT_ATOMS: atom_id res chain seq x y z
N MET A 1 5.27 31.87 -14.17
CA MET A 1 4.38 30.81 -13.65
C MET A 1 5.06 29.48 -13.94
N ALA A 2 5.78 28.93 -12.98
CA ALA A 2 6.41 27.63 -13.13
C ALA A 2 5.39 26.59 -12.69
N GLU A 3 4.83 25.86 -13.64
CA GLU A 3 4.18 24.58 -13.36
C GLU A 3 5.25 23.66 -12.77
N ASN A 4 5.34 23.63 -11.45
CA ASN A 4 6.06 22.59 -10.72
C ASN A 4 5.23 21.31 -10.82
N THR A 5 5.15 20.76 -12.03
CA THR A 5 4.71 19.40 -12.29
C THR A 5 5.85 18.50 -11.83
N THR A 6 6.01 18.39 -10.50
CA THR A 6 6.87 17.38 -9.89
C THR A 6 6.52 16.07 -10.56
N PRO A 7 7.43 15.44 -11.29
CA PRO A 7 7.00 14.36 -12.13
C PRO A 7 6.66 13.22 -11.16
N VAL A 8 5.50 12.61 -11.37
CA VAL A 8 5.10 11.33 -10.76
C VAL A 8 6.00 10.22 -11.34
N THR A 9 7.31 10.47 -11.35
CA THR A 9 8.35 9.58 -11.83
C THR A 9 8.52 8.51 -10.77
N ARG A 10 7.73 7.45 -10.96
CA ARG A 10 8.05 6.09 -10.56
C ARG A 10 8.12 5.86 -9.05
N LEU A 11 6.98 5.97 -8.36
CA LEU A 11 6.82 5.28 -7.08
C LEU A 11 6.73 3.76 -7.34
N ARG A 12 7.86 3.12 -7.66
CA ARG A 12 7.94 1.65 -7.77
C ARG A 12 8.32 1.13 -6.39
N LEU A 13 7.55 0.17 -5.87
CA LEU A 13 7.83 -0.41 -4.56
C LEU A 13 8.36 -1.82 -4.72
N LEU A 14 9.63 -2.03 -4.35
CA LEU A 14 10.25 -3.36 -4.36
C LEU A 14 10.18 -3.98 -2.96
N VAL A 15 9.52 -5.13 -2.85
CA VAL A 15 9.29 -5.85 -1.59
C VAL A 15 9.48 -7.34 -1.83
N GLN A 16 10.37 -7.96 -1.05
CA GLN A 16 10.65 -9.41 -1.11
C GLN A 16 11.02 -9.94 -2.52
N GLY A 17 11.55 -9.07 -3.40
CA GLY A 17 11.89 -9.41 -4.78
C GLY A 17 10.72 -9.36 -5.78
N TYR A 18 9.56 -8.87 -5.35
CA TYR A 18 8.46 -8.44 -6.22
C TYR A 18 8.39 -6.92 -6.27
N GLU A 19 7.88 -6.41 -7.37
CA GLU A 19 7.67 -5.00 -7.60
C GLU A 19 6.17 -4.69 -7.71
N LEU A 20 5.72 -3.65 -7.01
CA LEU A 20 4.47 -2.97 -7.31
C LEU A 20 4.77 -1.80 -8.26
N PRO A 21 4.31 -1.85 -9.53
CA PRO A 21 4.57 -0.79 -10.51
C PRO A 21 3.95 0.54 -10.07
N ALA A 22 4.47 1.65 -10.60
CA ALA A 22 4.04 2.99 -10.19
C ALA A 22 2.55 3.27 -10.37
N GLU A 23 1.96 2.79 -11.46
CA GLU A 23 0.51 2.91 -11.68
C GLU A 23 -0.30 2.15 -10.63
N ALA A 24 0.16 0.95 -10.28
CA ALA A 24 -0.47 0.13 -9.25
C ALA A 24 -0.32 0.76 -7.85
N CYS A 25 0.83 1.37 -7.55
CA CYS A 25 1.00 2.17 -6.33
C CYS A 25 0.00 3.32 -6.25
N VAL A 26 -0.21 4.06 -7.33
CA VAL A 26 -1.20 5.16 -7.37
C VAL A 26 -2.61 4.62 -7.15
N ARG A 27 -2.99 3.52 -7.83
CA ARG A 27 -4.28 2.85 -7.62
C ARG A 27 -4.44 2.36 -6.17
N ALA A 28 -3.40 1.80 -5.57
CA ALA A 28 -3.41 1.34 -4.20
C ALA A 28 -3.60 2.49 -3.20
N MET A 29 -2.93 3.64 -3.41
CA MET A 29 -3.16 4.84 -2.60
C MET A 29 -4.59 5.38 -2.75
N GLN A 30 -5.13 5.40 -3.98
CA GLN A 30 -6.53 5.78 -4.22
C GLN A 30 -7.51 4.81 -3.55
N LEU A 31 -7.22 3.50 -3.61
CA LEU A 31 -8.00 2.46 -2.94
C LEU A 31 -8.04 2.72 -1.43
N ILE A 32 -6.90 3.00 -0.79
CA ILE A 32 -6.82 3.34 0.64
C ILE A 32 -7.66 4.59 0.94
N ALA A 33 -7.49 5.67 0.17
CA ALA A 33 -8.22 6.91 0.37
C ALA A 33 -9.74 6.77 0.18
N SER A 34 -10.18 5.81 -0.65
CA SER A 34 -11.59 5.55 -0.92
C SER A 34 -12.29 4.69 0.16
N GLN A 35 -11.54 4.12 1.11
CA GLN A 35 -12.10 3.24 2.13
C GLN A 35 -13.10 3.97 3.02
N ARG A 36 -14.33 3.44 3.07
CA ARG A 36 -15.43 4.01 3.89
C ARG A 36 -15.55 3.37 5.28
N ARG A 37 -15.04 2.16 5.45
CA ARG A 37 -15.09 1.38 6.70
C ARG A 37 -13.67 1.15 7.21
N PHE A 38 -13.56 0.55 8.40
CA PHE A 38 -12.28 0.07 8.88
C PHE A 38 -11.71 -0.98 7.92
N PHE A 39 -10.40 -0.92 7.70
CA PHE A 39 -9.69 -1.84 6.83
C PHE A 39 -8.38 -2.31 7.46
N THR A 40 -7.78 -3.35 6.91
CA THR A 40 -6.48 -3.89 7.31
C THR A 40 -5.50 -3.81 6.15
N ASP A 41 -4.21 -3.88 6.48
CA ASP A 41 -3.14 -4.18 5.54
C ASP A 41 -3.42 -5.42 4.68
N ALA A 42 -3.88 -6.52 5.28
CA ALA A 42 -4.22 -7.75 4.54
C ALA A 42 -5.34 -7.52 3.52
N HIS A 43 -6.36 -6.72 3.85
CA HIS A 43 -7.44 -6.39 2.93
C HIS A 43 -6.91 -5.63 1.70
N ILE A 44 -6.08 -4.60 1.92
CA ILE A 44 -5.47 -3.84 0.83
C ILE A 44 -4.50 -4.71 0.03
N GLY A 45 -3.70 -5.52 0.71
CA GLY A 45 -2.76 -6.46 0.11
C GLY A 45 -3.44 -7.46 -0.82
N ASP A 46 -4.55 -8.07 -0.38
CA ASP A 46 -5.33 -8.99 -1.21
C ASP A 46 -5.92 -8.29 -2.46
N GLN A 47 -6.18 -6.96 -2.42
CA GLN A 47 -6.66 -6.21 -3.59
C GLN A 47 -5.54 -5.87 -4.60
N ILE A 48 -4.29 -5.79 -4.16
CA ILE A 48 -3.14 -5.40 -5.02
C ILE A 48 -2.22 -6.58 -5.36
N GLU A 49 -2.52 -7.79 -4.86
CA GLU A 49 -1.71 -8.99 -5.11
C GLU A 49 -1.50 -9.25 -6.61
N GLY A 50 -2.55 -9.09 -7.42
CA GLY A 50 -2.50 -9.30 -8.87
C GLY A 50 -1.62 -8.28 -9.62
N ASP A 51 -1.31 -7.14 -8.99
CA ASP A 51 -0.44 -6.12 -9.56
C ASP A 51 1.05 -6.34 -9.23
N MET A 52 1.38 -7.34 -8.40
CA MET A 52 2.77 -7.64 -8.00
C MET A 52 3.52 -8.37 -9.12
N VAL A 53 4.57 -7.75 -9.64
CA VAL A 53 5.42 -8.28 -10.70
C VAL A 53 6.67 -8.94 -10.11
N PRO A 54 6.96 -10.23 -10.38
CA PRO A 54 8.18 -10.85 -9.90
C PRO A 54 9.40 -10.26 -10.62
N VAL A 55 10.41 -9.84 -9.84
CA VAL A 55 11.70 -9.35 -10.39
C VAL A 55 12.80 -10.35 -10.08
N LYS A 56 13.02 -10.62 -8.79
CA LYS A 56 13.91 -11.67 -8.29
C LYS A 56 13.44 -12.08 -6.89
N PRO A 57 12.29 -12.78 -6.79
CA PRO A 57 11.72 -13.18 -5.51
C PRO A 57 12.71 -13.92 -4.64
N TRP A 58 12.70 -13.62 -3.34
CA TRP A 58 13.48 -14.39 -2.37
C TRP A 58 12.94 -15.82 -2.27
N ARG A 59 13.77 -16.77 -1.82
CA ARG A 59 13.33 -18.15 -1.61
C ARG A 59 12.18 -18.18 -0.61
N GLY A 60 11.02 -18.69 -1.04
CA GLY A 60 9.80 -18.76 -0.22
C GLY A 60 8.93 -17.50 -0.22
N ALA A 61 9.34 -16.41 -0.91
CA ALA A 61 8.50 -15.23 -1.06
C ALA A 61 7.37 -15.47 -2.08
N THR A 62 6.16 -15.02 -1.75
CA THR A 62 4.97 -15.11 -2.60
C THR A 62 4.48 -13.72 -2.98
N ALA A 63 3.76 -13.61 -4.11
CA ALA A 63 3.13 -12.36 -4.52
C ALA A 63 2.22 -11.81 -3.42
N ARG A 64 1.43 -12.67 -2.77
CA ARG A 64 0.60 -12.33 -1.61
C ARG A 64 1.38 -11.75 -0.44
N GLY A 65 2.48 -12.42 -0.04
CA GLY A 65 3.33 -11.95 1.06
C GLY A 65 3.95 -10.59 0.76
N ALA A 66 4.40 -10.40 -0.49
CA ALA A 66 4.92 -9.13 -0.96
C ALA A 66 3.83 -8.04 -1.00
N ALA A 67 2.61 -8.38 -1.43
CA ALA A 67 1.47 -7.46 -1.48
C ALA A 67 1.05 -6.97 -0.09
N TRP A 68 1.08 -7.84 0.92
CA TRP A 68 0.80 -7.43 2.31
C TRP A 68 1.84 -6.43 2.83
N VAL A 69 3.13 -6.67 2.59
CA VAL A 69 4.20 -5.73 2.97
C VAL A 69 4.10 -4.41 2.18
N ALA A 70 3.73 -4.49 0.89
CA ALA A 70 3.47 -3.30 0.09
C ALA A 70 2.31 -2.48 0.67
N ALA A 71 1.21 -3.14 1.02
CA ALA A 71 0.05 -2.49 1.65
C ALA A 71 0.42 -1.85 2.98
N GLU A 72 1.16 -2.55 3.86
CA GLU A 72 1.65 -2.00 5.12
C GLU A 72 2.47 -0.71 4.88
N THR A 73 3.38 -0.74 3.92
CA THR A 73 4.21 0.42 3.55
C THR A 73 3.35 1.60 3.08
N LEU A 74 2.38 1.37 2.20
CA LEU A 74 1.51 2.42 1.67
C LEU A 74 0.59 3.01 2.75
N ILE A 75 0.08 2.17 3.65
CA ILE A 75 -0.75 2.62 4.78
C ILE A 75 0.09 3.43 5.77
N TRP A 76 1.33 3.02 6.03
CA TRP A 76 2.26 3.78 6.88
C TRP A 76 2.53 5.17 6.29
N GLU A 77 2.71 5.28 4.97
CA GLU A 77 2.84 6.56 4.29
C GLU A 77 1.59 7.43 4.42
N ALA A 78 0.40 6.86 4.20
CA ALA A 78 -0.87 7.55 4.41
C ALA A 78 -1.04 8.01 5.87
N TRP A 79 -0.60 7.21 6.84
CA TRP A 79 -0.62 7.55 8.25
C TRP A 79 0.33 8.72 8.57
N ARG A 80 1.56 8.70 8.03
CA ARG A 80 2.50 9.84 8.15
C ARG A 80 1.93 11.14 7.61
N ARG A 81 1.14 11.05 6.53
CA ARG A 81 0.44 12.19 5.92
C ARG A 81 -0.85 12.59 6.65
N LYS A 82 -1.20 11.90 7.72
CA LYS A 82 -2.43 12.10 8.51
C LYS A 82 -3.72 11.86 7.70
N GLU A 83 -3.66 11.03 6.66
CA GLU A 83 -4.81 10.63 5.84
C GLU A 83 -5.57 9.44 6.47
N VAL A 84 -4.88 8.64 7.28
CA VAL A 84 -5.46 7.51 8.01
C VAL A 84 -5.01 7.54 9.48
N ARG A 85 -5.83 6.96 10.37
CA ARG A 85 -5.47 6.69 11.76
C ARG A 85 -5.53 5.21 12.06
N GLN A 86 -4.66 4.79 12.96
CA GLN A 86 -4.74 3.47 13.56
C GLN A 86 -5.89 3.45 14.58
N VAL A 87 -6.66 2.36 14.55
CA VAL A 87 -7.75 2.09 15.48
C VAL A 87 -7.30 0.94 16.39
N PRO A 88 -7.20 1.15 17.71
CA PRO A 88 -6.78 0.11 18.63
C PRO A 88 -7.80 -1.03 18.63
N THR A 89 -7.31 -2.28 18.58
CA THR A 89 -8.16 -3.47 18.65
C THR A 89 -7.76 -4.37 19.80
N ARG A 90 -8.75 -5.06 20.38
CA ARG A 90 -8.54 -6.03 21.46
C ARG A 90 -7.74 -7.28 21.03
N ARG A 91 -7.52 -7.49 19.73
CA ARG A 91 -6.88 -8.70 19.17
C ARG A 91 -5.53 -8.42 18.50
N ALA A 92 -4.88 -7.28 18.81
CA ALA A 92 -3.60 -6.86 18.22
C ALA A 92 -3.59 -6.77 16.68
N ARG A 93 -4.74 -6.86 16.01
CA ARG A 93 -4.85 -6.58 14.57
C ARG A 93 -4.83 -5.08 14.37
N GLN A 94 -3.97 -4.59 13.48
CA GLN A 94 -3.97 -3.17 13.13
C GLN A 94 -5.18 -2.91 12.22
N LEU A 95 -6.16 -2.16 12.75
CA LEU A 95 -7.25 -1.61 11.94
C LEU A 95 -6.94 -0.16 11.62
N TRP A 96 -7.31 0.25 10.41
CA TRP A 96 -7.10 1.58 9.88
C TRP A 96 -8.42 2.23 9.52
N GLN A 97 -8.49 3.55 9.69
CA GLN A 97 -9.64 4.37 9.29
C GLN A 97 -9.14 5.61 8.57
N VAL A 98 -9.76 5.94 7.44
CA VAL A 98 -9.52 7.21 6.73
C VAL A 98 -10.00 8.38 7.57
N ILE A 99 -9.16 9.40 7.73
CA ILE A 99 -9.46 10.68 8.36
C ILE A 99 -9.79 11.64 7.22
N ARG A 100 -11.05 12.05 7.10
CA ARG A 100 -11.47 13.05 6.12
C ARG A 100 -11.18 14.46 6.64
#